data_AF-A0A397VY40-F1
#
_entry.id   AF-A0A397VY40-F1
#
_cell.length_a   1.000
_cell.length_b   1.000
_cell.length_c   1.000
_cell.angle_alpha   90.00
_cell.angle_beta   90.00
_cell.angle_gamma   90.00
#
_symmetry.space_group_name_H-M   'P 1'
#
loop_
_entity.id
_entity.type
_entity.pdbx_description
1 polymer ?
#
loop_
_entity_poly.entity_id
_entity_poly.type
_entity_poly.pdbx_seq_one_letter_code
_entity_poly.pdbx_strand_id
1 'polypeptide(L)'
;MPISKRKHQSREASKASANKRKVTQREKYICNLNQILIQMNDNELQSIYQHVVQPTNDQKENKTTRRQKLINIVEHLPDNELKSAIHLFDTMQYSKGLNKGSLLSPFLQNKALSFINSSLYKSGQNSDSLTQSNKALQKKIDQLEHLKIKKDHKIKQLVGTLSQHKHKQSQHISKERAAARRPLLADSQSLKASILVLIMKTKRQYTTQFISMTIQVSLTL
;
A
#
# COMPACT_ATOMS: atom_id res chain seq x y z
N MET A 1 -23.94 -15.92 31.00
CA MET A 1 -24.46 -17.30 31.20
C MET A 1 -23.88 -17.87 32.50
N PRO A 2 -24.67 -18.00 33.58
CA PRO A 2 -24.18 -18.56 34.83
C PRO A 2 -23.91 -20.06 34.67
N ILE A 3 -22.72 -20.51 35.03
CA ILE A 3 -22.33 -21.92 34.97
C ILE A 3 -23.19 -22.70 35.98
N SER A 4 -23.91 -23.72 35.50
CA SER A 4 -24.71 -24.63 36.35
C SER A 4 -23.89 -25.15 37.55
N LYS A 5 -24.46 -25.08 38.77
CA LYS A 5 -23.83 -25.57 40.01
C LYS A 5 -23.30 -27.01 39.86
N ARG A 6 -24.01 -27.85 39.10
CA ARG A 6 -23.63 -29.24 38.80
C ARG A 6 -22.36 -29.34 37.95
N LYS A 7 -22.19 -28.42 36.98
CA LYS A 7 -21.00 -28.34 36.12
C LYS A 7 -19.77 -27.84 36.89
N HIS A 8 -19.99 -26.94 37.86
CA HIS A 8 -18.92 -26.50 38.76
C HIS A 8 -18.44 -27.63 39.68
N GLN A 9 -19.37 -28.34 40.33
CA GLN A 9 -19.04 -29.48 41.21
C GLN A 9 -18.32 -30.60 40.45
N SER A 10 -18.75 -30.92 39.22
CA SER A 10 -18.08 -31.91 38.37
C SER A 10 -16.62 -31.52 38.07
N ARG A 11 -16.35 -30.24 37.76
CA ARG A 11 -14.99 -29.75 37.49
C ARG A 11 -14.09 -29.83 38.73
N GLU A 12 -14.62 -29.48 39.90
CA GLU A 12 -13.86 -29.57 41.15
C GLU A 12 -13.54 -31.03 41.53
N ALA A 13 -14.50 -31.95 41.37
CA ALA A 13 -14.25 -33.38 41.57
C ALA A 13 -13.20 -33.94 40.58
N SER A 14 -13.24 -33.53 39.31
CA SER A 14 -12.22 -33.91 38.32
C SER A 14 -10.83 -33.37 38.66
N LYS A 15 -10.73 -32.11 39.11
CA LYS A 15 -9.45 -31.53 39.57
C LYS A 15 -8.91 -32.25 40.80
N ALA A 16 -9.77 -32.54 41.80
CA ALA A 16 -9.39 -33.26 43.00
C ALA A 16 -8.88 -34.67 42.68
N SER A 17 -9.56 -35.39 41.77
CA SER A 17 -9.14 -36.71 41.29
C SER A 17 -7.80 -36.67 40.55
N ALA A 18 -7.60 -35.69 39.65
CA ALA A 18 -6.34 -35.50 38.95
C ALA A 18 -5.18 -35.18 39.90
N ASN A 19 -5.43 -34.35 40.91
CA ASN A 19 -4.43 -34.03 41.94
C ASN A 19 -4.09 -35.26 42.78
N LYS A 20 -5.09 -36.05 43.20
CA LYS A 20 -4.86 -37.30 43.95
C LYS A 20 -3.98 -38.28 43.16
N ARG A 21 -4.24 -38.45 41.86
CA ARG A 21 -3.40 -39.28 40.97
C ARG A 21 -1.95 -38.79 40.89
N LYS A 22 -1.74 -37.47 40.77
CA LYS A 22 -0.40 -36.87 40.77
C LYS A 22 0.35 -37.11 42.07
N VAL A 23 -0.33 -37.00 43.21
CA VAL A 23 0.26 -37.26 44.54
C VAL A 23 0.67 -38.73 44.65
N THR A 24 -0.22 -39.67 44.31
CA THR A 24 0.12 -41.11 44.35
C THR A 24 1.25 -41.47 43.39
N GLN A 25 1.32 -40.84 42.22
CA GLN A 25 2.43 -41.06 41.27
C GLN A 25 3.76 -40.52 41.81
N ARG A 26 3.73 -39.37 42.50
CA ARG A 26 4.89 -38.80 43.18
C ARG A 26 5.36 -39.69 44.33
N GLU A 27 4.44 -40.20 45.14
CA GLU A 27 4.76 -41.14 46.23
C GLU A 27 5.40 -42.41 45.69
N LYS A 28 4.85 -43.00 44.63
CA LYS A 28 5.47 -44.15 43.96
C LYS A 28 6.89 -43.86 43.46
N TYR A 29 7.09 -42.68 42.88
CA TYR A 29 8.40 -42.25 42.41
C TYR A 29 9.39 -42.08 43.58
N ILE A 30 8.96 -41.49 44.69
CA ILE A 30 9.78 -41.36 45.91
C ILE A 30 10.15 -42.74 46.47
N CYS A 31 9.20 -43.66 46.57
CA CYS A 31 9.48 -45.01 47.05
C CYS A 31 10.49 -45.74 46.16
N ASN A 32 10.37 -45.59 44.83
CA ASN A 32 11.31 -46.18 43.89
C ASN A 32 12.72 -45.58 44.04
N LEU A 33 12.83 -44.25 44.18
CA LEU A 33 14.10 -43.59 44.45
C LEU A 33 14.75 -44.07 45.75
N ASN A 34 13.97 -44.18 46.82
CA ASN A 34 14.47 -44.67 48.09
C ASN A 34 14.96 -46.12 47.99
N GLN A 35 14.26 -46.96 47.22
CA GLN A 35 14.67 -48.34 46.98
C GLN A 35 15.97 -48.43 46.19
N ILE A 36 16.14 -47.60 45.16
CA ILE A 36 17.40 -47.47 44.41
C ILE A 36 18.54 -47.00 45.33
N LEU A 37 18.29 -46.00 46.18
CA LEU A 37 19.29 -45.49 47.12
C LEU A 37 19.73 -46.54 48.15
N ILE A 38 18.81 -47.41 48.61
CA ILE A 38 19.13 -48.52 49.53
C ILE A 38 19.96 -49.61 48.83
N GLN A 39 19.80 -49.77 47.51
CA GLN A 39 20.52 -50.78 46.72
C GLN A 39 21.87 -50.31 46.18
N MET A 40 22.17 -49.00 46.26
CA MET A 40 23.43 -48.42 45.81
C MET A 40 24.57 -48.76 46.76
N ASN A 41 25.76 -48.97 46.20
CA ASN A 41 26.96 -49.16 47.02
C ASN A 41 27.55 -47.81 47.48
N ASP A 42 28.41 -47.85 48.50
CA ASP A 42 28.99 -46.65 49.11
C ASP A 42 29.79 -45.77 48.13
N ASN A 43 30.41 -46.34 47.09
CA ASN A 43 31.14 -45.57 46.07
C ASN A 43 30.18 -44.81 45.14
N GLU A 44 29.04 -45.41 44.79
CA GLU A 44 27.99 -44.75 44.01
C GLU A 44 27.32 -43.63 44.82
N LEU A 45 27.08 -43.89 46.11
CA LEU A 45 26.53 -42.90 47.04
C LEU A 45 27.49 -41.71 47.23
N GLN A 46 28.79 -41.99 47.37
CA GLN A 46 29.85 -40.99 47.48
C GLN A 46 29.95 -40.13 46.22
N SER A 47 29.85 -40.74 45.02
CA SER A 47 29.85 -40.03 43.74
C SER A 47 28.65 -39.08 43.62
N ILE A 48 27.46 -39.52 44.02
CA ILE A 48 26.25 -38.67 44.04
C ILE A 48 26.40 -37.54 45.05
N TYR A 49 26.90 -37.81 46.26
CA TYR A 49 27.14 -36.78 47.28
C TYR A 49 28.12 -35.71 46.78
N GLN A 50 29.17 -36.14 46.08
CA GLN A 50 30.17 -35.27 45.49
C GLN A 50 29.62 -34.44 44.32
N HIS A 51 28.57 -34.89 43.62
CA HIS A 51 27.90 -34.13 42.57
C HIS A 51 26.75 -33.23 43.07
N VAL A 52 26.07 -33.59 44.16
CA VAL A 52 24.87 -32.90 44.65
C VAL A 52 25.17 -31.91 45.79
N VAL A 53 26.10 -32.25 46.69
CA VAL A 53 26.39 -31.45 47.90
C VAL A 53 27.65 -30.60 47.74
N GLN A 54 28.66 -31.09 47.01
CA GLN A 54 29.83 -30.31 46.62
C GLN A 54 29.69 -29.88 45.16
N PRO A 55 29.25 -28.65 44.84
CA PRO A 55 29.35 -28.19 43.47
C PRO A 55 30.84 -28.22 43.10
N THR A 56 31.18 -29.01 42.08
CA THR A 56 32.55 -29.12 41.56
C THR A 56 33.11 -27.72 41.32
N ASN A 57 34.42 -27.56 41.53
CA ASN A 57 35.11 -26.27 41.36
C ASN A 57 34.78 -25.61 39.99
N ASP A 58 34.51 -26.41 38.96
CA ASP A 58 34.08 -25.98 37.63
C ASP A 58 32.82 -25.08 37.63
N GLN A 59 31.85 -25.31 38.53
CA GLN A 59 30.68 -24.43 38.64
C GLN A 59 30.99 -23.10 39.32
N LYS A 60 31.94 -23.08 40.26
CA LYS A 60 32.43 -21.84 40.88
C LYS A 60 33.29 -21.04 39.90
N GLU A 61 34.18 -21.70 39.17
CA GLU A 61 35.05 -21.10 38.14
C GLU A 61 34.24 -20.50 36.98
N ASN A 62 33.17 -21.17 36.54
CA ASN A 62 32.27 -20.63 35.52
C ASN A 62 31.45 -19.41 35.99
N LYS A 63 31.17 -19.28 37.30
CA LYS A 63 30.48 -18.10 37.86
C LYS A 63 31.41 -16.92 38.01
N THR A 64 32.63 -17.12 38.51
CA THR A 64 33.65 -16.07 38.64
C THR A 64 34.03 -15.53 37.26
N THR A 65 34.21 -16.39 36.26
CA THR A 65 34.50 -15.97 34.88
C THR A 65 33.36 -15.17 34.24
N ARG A 66 32.09 -15.53 34.45
CA ARG A 66 30.95 -14.76 33.93
C ARG A 66 30.81 -13.38 34.58
N ARG A 67 30.99 -13.30 35.90
CA ARG A 67 30.96 -12.03 36.61
C ARG A 67 32.11 -11.13 36.18
N GLN A 68 33.31 -11.69 36.03
CA GLN A 68 34.46 -10.95 35.53
C GLN A 68 34.24 -10.45 34.10
N LYS A 69 33.65 -11.26 33.22
CA LYS A 69 33.28 -10.82 31.87
C LYS A 69 32.33 -9.62 31.90
N LEU A 70 31.31 -9.63 32.76
CA LEU A 70 30.39 -8.51 32.88
C LEU A 70 31.10 -7.25 33.40
N ILE A 71 31.92 -7.39 34.45
CA ILE A 71 32.70 -6.27 35.01
C ILE A 71 33.59 -5.66 33.92
N ASN A 72 34.34 -6.48 33.19
CA ASN A 72 35.19 -6.01 32.11
C ASN A 72 34.38 -5.27 31.02
N ILE A 73 33.20 -5.76 30.64
CA ILE A 73 32.32 -5.07 29.67
C ILE A 73 31.91 -3.70 30.20
N VAL A 74 31.50 -3.62 31.47
CA VAL A 74 31.04 -2.37 32.08
C VAL A 74 32.18 -1.37 32.26
N GLU A 75 33.38 -1.82 32.63
CA GLU A 75 34.58 -0.98 32.78
C GLU A 75 35.04 -0.36 31.46
N HIS A 76 34.79 -1.01 30.32
CA HIS A 76 35.20 -0.51 29.00
C HIS A 76 34.08 0.23 28.25
N LEU A 77 32.90 0.42 28.86
CA LEU A 77 31.83 1.23 28.27
C LEU A 77 32.22 2.73 28.31
N PRO A 78 31.98 3.48 27.24
CA PRO A 78 32.20 4.92 27.26
C PRO A 78 31.17 5.62 28.16
N ASP A 79 31.55 6.76 28.76
CA ASP A 79 30.74 7.46 29.77
C ASP A 79 29.33 7.84 29.28
N ASN A 80 29.18 8.15 27.99
CA ASN A 80 27.89 8.45 27.36
C ASN A 80 26.94 7.24 27.32
N GLU A 81 27.49 6.03 27.23
CA GLU A 81 26.73 4.79 27.25
C GLU A 81 26.52 4.25 28.67
N LEU A 82 27.39 4.58 29.62
CA LEU A 82 27.28 4.15 31.02
C LEU A 82 25.93 4.55 31.64
N LYS A 83 25.50 5.81 31.42
CA LYS A 83 24.18 6.29 31.88
C LYS A 83 23.03 5.49 31.25
N SER A 84 23.16 5.15 29.98
CA SER A 84 22.16 4.36 29.25
C SER A 84 22.12 2.91 29.72
N ALA A 85 23.28 2.32 30.01
CA ALA A 85 23.41 0.97 30.55
C ALA A 85 22.77 0.85 31.95
N ILE A 86 23.01 1.83 32.85
CA ILE A 86 22.36 1.89 34.16
C ILE A 86 20.84 1.91 34.00
N HIS A 87 20.33 2.82 33.18
CA HIS A 87 18.89 2.91 32.91
C HIS A 87 18.31 1.61 32.33
N LEU A 88 19.06 0.92 31.45
CA LEU A 88 18.66 -0.37 30.91
C LEU A 88 18.54 -1.43 32.02
N PHE A 89 19.52 -1.52 32.93
CA PHE A 89 19.46 -2.46 34.05
C PHE A 89 18.28 -2.18 34.99
N ASP A 90 17.95 -0.91 35.23
CA ASP A 90 16.79 -0.53 36.04
C ASP A 90 15.47 -0.88 35.35
N THR A 91 15.39 -0.66 34.03
CA THR A 91 14.18 -0.89 33.24
C THR A 91 13.96 -2.38 32.95
N MET A 92 15.03 -3.18 32.84
CA MET A 92 14.98 -4.61 32.56
C MET A 92 14.76 -5.47 33.81
N GLN A 93 14.04 -4.94 34.80
CA GLN A 93 13.62 -5.67 35.99
C GLN A 93 12.10 -5.74 36.09
N TYR A 94 11.59 -6.74 36.79
CA TYR A 94 10.17 -6.77 37.11
C TYR A 94 9.84 -5.63 38.09
N SER A 95 8.94 -4.72 37.69
CA SER A 95 8.53 -3.59 38.53
C SER A 95 7.54 -3.99 39.64
N LYS A 96 6.85 -5.12 39.48
CA LYS A 96 5.79 -5.61 40.37
C LYS A 96 5.80 -7.15 40.46
N GLY A 97 5.13 -7.68 41.49
CA GLY A 97 4.93 -9.12 41.68
C GLY A 97 6.04 -9.81 42.48
N LEU A 98 5.98 -11.14 42.52
CA LEU A 98 6.89 -11.97 43.33
C LEU A 98 8.37 -11.81 42.95
N ASN A 99 8.63 -11.55 41.66
CA ASN A 99 9.98 -11.39 41.12
C ASN A 99 10.44 -9.93 41.06
N LYS A 100 9.79 -9.01 41.80
CA LYS A 100 10.11 -7.58 41.74
C LYS A 100 11.59 -7.34 42.03
N GLY A 101 12.25 -6.52 41.20
CA GLY A 101 13.69 -6.23 41.29
C GLY A 101 14.60 -7.30 40.67
N SER A 102 14.07 -8.47 40.31
CA SER A 102 14.83 -9.45 39.54
C SER A 102 14.87 -9.05 38.06
N LEU A 103 16.00 -9.33 37.41
CA LEU A 103 16.16 -9.14 35.97
C LEU A 103 15.10 -9.96 35.20
N LEU A 104 14.60 -9.40 34.11
CA LEU A 104 13.65 -10.08 33.22
C LEU A 104 14.19 -11.43 32.75
N SER A 105 13.31 -12.43 32.63
CA SER A 105 13.71 -13.75 32.15
C SER A 105 14.27 -13.70 30.72
N PRO A 106 15.20 -14.59 30.34
CA PRO A 106 15.79 -14.61 28.99
C PRO A 106 14.75 -14.64 27.87
N PHE A 107 13.60 -15.29 28.10
CA PHE A 107 12.49 -15.29 27.15
C PHE A 107 11.96 -13.87 26.86
N LEU A 108 11.74 -13.06 27.91
CA LEU A 108 11.27 -11.68 27.75
C LEU A 108 12.35 -10.79 27.14
N GLN A 109 13.63 -11.02 27.48
CA GLN A 109 14.76 -10.31 26.88
C GLN A 109 14.83 -10.56 25.37
N ASN A 110 14.75 -11.83 24.96
CA ASN A 110 14.76 -12.22 23.54
C ASN A 110 13.54 -11.67 22.80
N LYS A 111 12.37 -11.62 23.45
CA LYS A 111 11.15 -11.03 22.88
C LYS A 111 11.27 -9.51 22.71
N ALA A 112 11.91 -8.82 23.66
CA ALA A 112 12.19 -7.39 23.54
C ALA A 112 13.18 -7.13 22.38
N LEU A 113 14.23 -7.94 22.27
CA LEU A 113 15.20 -7.85 21.17
C LEU A 113 14.53 -8.07 19.80
N SER A 114 13.68 -9.10 19.66
CA SER A 114 12.98 -9.35 18.40
C SER A 114 11.99 -8.25 18.05
N PHE A 115 11.35 -7.64 19.04
CA PHE A 115 10.51 -6.47 18.85
C PHE A 115 11.33 -5.27 18.34
N ILE A 116 12.47 -4.98 18.96
CA ILE A 116 13.38 -3.90 18.52
C ILE A 116 13.82 -4.14 17.07
N ASN A 117 14.26 -5.36 16.77
CA ASN A 117 14.73 -5.73 15.43
C ASN A 117 13.62 -5.65 14.38
N SER A 118 12.37 -5.98 14.71
CA SER A 118 11.27 -5.91 13.74
C SER A 118 10.67 -4.51 13.61
N SER A 119 10.65 -3.71 14.68
CA SER A 119 10.00 -2.39 14.71
C SER A 119 10.92 -1.25 14.28
N LEU A 120 12.17 -1.23 14.75
CA LEU A 120 13.11 -0.14 14.45
C LEU A 120 13.92 -0.44 13.19
N TYR A 121 14.30 -1.70 12.99
CA TYR A 121 15.05 -2.14 11.81
C TYR A 121 14.12 -2.92 10.87
N LYS A 122 13.16 -2.23 10.24
CA LYS A 122 12.30 -2.87 9.23
C LYS A 122 13.16 -3.59 8.20
N SER A 123 13.18 -4.93 8.28
CA SER A 123 13.77 -5.82 7.29
C SER A 123 13.16 -5.47 5.92
N GLY A 124 13.89 -4.71 5.10
CA GLY A 124 13.47 -4.36 3.74
C GLY A 124 13.48 -2.87 3.37
N GLN A 125 13.75 -1.93 4.29
CA GLN A 125 13.95 -0.51 3.93
C GLN A 125 15.37 -0.06 4.17
N ASN A 126 16.30 -0.60 3.38
CA ASN A 126 17.62 0.00 3.27
C ASN A 126 17.46 1.38 2.63
N SER A 127 18.07 2.40 3.23
CA SER A 127 18.06 3.80 2.75
C SER A 127 18.35 3.91 1.24
N ASP A 128 19.25 3.06 0.74
CA ASP A 128 19.64 3.03 -0.67
C ASP A 128 18.50 2.56 -1.59
N SER A 129 17.73 1.56 -1.16
CA SER A 129 16.56 1.06 -1.92
C SER A 129 15.47 2.13 -2.00
N LEU A 130 15.20 2.83 -0.89
CA LEU A 130 14.23 3.93 -0.87
C LEU A 130 14.69 5.09 -1.76
N THR A 131 15.99 5.42 -1.71
CA THR A 131 16.59 6.46 -2.55
C THR A 131 16.51 6.10 -4.04
N GLN A 132 16.74 4.83 -4.39
CA GLN A 132 16.63 4.33 -5.76
C GLN A 132 15.18 4.38 -6.26
N SER A 133 14.21 3.97 -5.44
CA SER A 133 12.78 4.06 -5.77
C SER A 133 12.34 5.51 -5.98
N ASN A 134 12.78 6.43 -5.13
CA ASN A 134 12.49 7.85 -5.28
C ASN A 134 13.08 8.42 -6.58
N LYS A 135 14.33 8.07 -6.92
CA LYS A 135 14.94 8.44 -8.22
C LYS A 135 14.16 7.88 -9.41
N ALA A 136 13.68 6.64 -9.33
CA ALA A 136 12.89 6.03 -10.38
C ALA A 136 11.52 6.70 -10.56
N LEU A 137 10.87 7.07 -9.46
CA LEU A 137 9.61 7.82 -9.47
C LEU A 137 9.79 9.21 -10.06
N GLN A 138 10.85 9.92 -9.69
CA GLN A 138 11.14 11.24 -10.24
C GLN A 138 11.29 11.18 -11.77
N LYS A 139 12.06 10.21 -12.29
CA LYS A 139 12.20 10.01 -13.74
C LYS A 139 10.87 9.77 -14.44
N LYS A 140 9.94 9.04 -13.81
CA LYS A 140 8.60 8.81 -14.38
C LYS A 140 7.76 10.10 -14.38
N ILE A 141 7.87 10.92 -13.34
CA ILE A 141 7.19 12.22 -13.27
C ILE A 141 7.68 13.11 -14.40
N ASP A 142 9.00 13.26 -14.57
CA ASP A 142 9.59 14.10 -15.61
C ASP A 142 9.15 13.64 -17.02
N GLN A 143 9.12 12.32 -17.26
CA GLN A 143 8.63 11.75 -18.53
C GLN A 143 7.15 12.07 -18.79
N LEU A 144 6.30 11.95 -17.76
CA LEU A 144 4.88 12.26 -17.88
C LEU A 144 4.63 13.75 -18.12
N GLU A 145 5.39 14.63 -17.48
CA GLU A 145 5.33 16.07 -17.73
C GLU A 145 5.70 16.42 -19.17
N HIS A 146 6.80 15.84 -19.69
CA HIS A 146 7.17 16.04 -21.09
C HIS A 146 6.08 15.55 -22.06
N LEU A 147 5.49 14.38 -21.81
CA LEU A 147 4.39 13.86 -22.62
C LEU A 147 3.15 14.76 -22.55
N LYS A 148 2.83 15.30 -21.37
CA LYS A 148 1.72 16.24 -21.18
C LYS A 148 1.94 17.51 -22.01
N ILE A 149 3.11 18.15 -21.89
CA ILE A 149 3.45 19.36 -22.64
C ILE A 149 3.34 19.11 -24.16
N LYS A 150 3.84 17.97 -24.65
CA LYS A 150 3.75 17.61 -26.07
C LYS A 150 2.31 17.47 -26.55
N LYS A 151 1.45 16.82 -25.75
CA LYS A 151 0.03 16.67 -26.05
C LYS A 151 -0.69 18.02 -26.04
N ASP A 152 -0.41 18.87 -25.06
CA ASP A 152 -0.99 20.21 -24.95
C ASP A 152 -0.63 21.09 -26.15
N HIS A 153 0.63 21.03 -26.61
CA HIS A 153 1.04 21.74 -27.82
C HIS A 153 0.25 21.27 -29.05
N LYS A 154 0.06 19.96 -29.21
CA LYS A 154 -0.71 19.40 -30.31
C LYS A 154 -2.20 19.79 -30.24
N ILE A 155 -2.78 19.83 -29.05
CA ILE A 155 -4.14 20.33 -28.83
C ILE A 155 -4.24 21.80 -29.29
N LYS A 156 -3.32 22.66 -28.85
CA LYS A 156 -3.30 24.07 -29.27
C LYS A 156 -3.20 24.23 -30.79
N GLN A 157 -2.34 23.43 -31.44
CA GLN A 157 -2.20 23.44 -32.89
C GLN A 157 -3.52 23.05 -33.58
N LEU A 158 -4.18 21.98 -33.14
CA LEU A 158 -5.46 21.53 -33.69
C LEU A 158 -6.59 22.54 -33.47
N VAL A 159 -6.63 23.18 -32.30
CA VAL A 159 -7.60 24.26 -32.02
C VAL A 159 -7.38 25.43 -32.99
N GLY A 160 -6.12 25.78 -33.26
CA GLY A 160 -5.77 26.81 -34.24
C GLY A 160 -6.23 26.46 -35.66
N THR A 161 -5.95 25.25 -36.13
CA THR A 161 -6.36 24.82 -37.48
C THR A 161 -7.87 24.73 -37.63
N LEU A 162 -8.57 24.25 -36.59
CA LEU A 162 -10.04 24.20 -36.58
C LEU A 162 -10.65 25.60 -36.64
N SER A 163 -10.09 26.57 -35.91
CA SER A 163 -10.51 27.96 -35.96
C SER A 163 -10.37 28.55 -37.37
N GLN A 164 -9.21 28.34 -38.01
CA GLN A 164 -8.97 28.78 -39.39
C GLN A 164 -9.95 28.15 -40.38
N HIS A 165 -10.24 26.85 -40.25
CA HIS A 165 -11.21 26.17 -41.11
C HIS A 165 -12.61 26.76 -40.95
N LYS A 166 -13.08 26.95 -39.70
CA LYS A 166 -14.38 27.58 -39.42
C LYS A 166 -14.47 28.98 -40.04
N HIS A 167 -13.40 29.76 -39.97
CA HIS A 167 -13.36 31.09 -40.57
C HIS A 167 -13.48 31.03 -42.11
N LYS A 168 -12.69 30.16 -42.77
CA LYS A 168 -12.77 29.96 -44.23
C LYS A 168 -14.16 29.50 -44.68
N GLN A 169 -14.78 28.59 -43.94
CA GLN A 169 -16.14 28.12 -44.22
C GLN A 169 -17.15 29.26 -44.12
N SER A 170 -17.08 30.07 -43.06
CA SER A 170 -17.96 31.24 -42.89
C SER A 170 -17.79 32.25 -44.03
N GLN A 171 -16.55 32.51 -44.46
CA GLN A 171 -16.28 33.36 -45.62
C GLN A 171 -16.88 32.80 -46.91
N HIS A 172 -16.76 31.48 -47.14
CA HIS A 172 -17.34 30.83 -48.31
C HIS A 172 -18.86 30.99 -48.35
N ILE A 173 -19.53 30.65 -47.24
CA ILE A 173 -20.99 30.81 -47.09
C ILE A 173 -21.40 32.26 -47.34
N SER A 174 -20.61 33.22 -46.83
CA SER A 174 -20.88 34.65 -47.04
C SER A 174 -20.77 35.05 -48.52
N LYS A 175 -19.76 34.53 -49.24
CA LYS A 175 -19.58 34.75 -50.68
C LYS A 175 -20.73 34.15 -51.50
N GLU A 176 -21.13 32.91 -51.21
CA GLU A 176 -22.26 32.26 -51.88
C GLU A 176 -23.56 33.06 -51.66
N ARG A 177 -23.83 33.49 -50.42
CA ARG A 177 -25.00 34.33 -50.12
C ARG A 177 -24.95 35.67 -50.86
N ALA A 178 -23.79 36.30 -50.95
CA ALA A 178 -23.63 37.54 -51.70
C ALA A 178 -23.86 37.33 -53.20
N ALA A 179 -23.37 36.24 -53.77
CA ALA A 179 -23.61 35.88 -55.17
C ALA A 179 -25.09 35.59 -55.45
N ALA A 180 -25.77 34.83 -54.57
CA ALA A 180 -27.20 34.55 -54.71
C ALA A 180 -28.06 35.81 -54.55
N ARG A 181 -27.59 36.78 -53.76
CA ARG A 181 -28.24 38.09 -53.57
C ARG A 181 -27.92 39.09 -54.68
N ARG A 182 -26.94 38.84 -55.55
CA ARG A 182 -26.77 39.69 -56.74
C ARG A 182 -27.98 39.45 -57.62
N PRO A 183 -28.89 40.44 -57.77
CA PRO A 183 -29.96 40.28 -58.74
C PRO A 183 -29.30 40.03 -60.10
N LEU A 184 -29.79 39.06 -60.86
CA LEU A 184 -29.65 39.14 -62.31
C LEU A 184 -30.29 40.49 -62.66
N LEU A 185 -29.46 41.50 -62.91
CA LEU A 185 -29.86 42.69 -63.65
C LEU A 185 -30.10 42.22 -65.09
N ALA A 186 -31.09 41.35 -65.28
CA ALA A 186 -31.87 41.35 -66.49
C ALA A 186 -32.53 42.73 -66.47
N ASP A 187 -31.89 43.67 -67.17
CA ASP A 187 -32.44 44.99 -67.38
C ASP A 187 -33.91 44.79 -67.77
N SER A 188 -34.84 45.32 -66.97
CA SER A 188 -36.27 45.06 -67.18
C SER A 188 -36.68 45.47 -68.60
N GLN A 189 -35.94 46.41 -69.20
CA GLN A 189 -36.07 46.81 -70.59
C GLN A 189 -35.68 45.67 -71.55
N SER A 190 -34.53 45.02 -71.33
CA SER A 190 -34.06 43.87 -72.12
C SER A 190 -35.00 42.67 -72.04
N LEU A 191 -35.58 42.39 -70.86
CA LEU A 191 -36.53 41.30 -70.66
C LEU A 191 -37.87 41.63 -71.33
N LYS A 192 -38.38 42.86 -71.16
CA LYS A 192 -39.56 43.35 -71.88
C LYS A 192 -39.36 43.30 -73.40
N ALA A 193 -38.21 43.73 -73.90
CA ALA A 193 -37.89 43.70 -75.33
C ALA A 193 -37.86 42.25 -75.87
N SER A 194 -37.24 41.33 -75.13
CA SER A 194 -37.18 39.92 -75.49
C SER A 194 -38.57 39.28 -75.52
N ILE A 195 -39.42 39.57 -74.52
CA ILE A 195 -40.82 39.12 -74.49
C ILE A 195 -41.61 39.71 -75.66
N LEU A 196 -41.45 41.01 -75.96
CA LEU A 196 -42.14 41.67 -77.08
C LEU A 196 -41.77 41.07 -78.43
N VAL A 197 -40.48 40.83 -78.69
CA VAL A 197 -40.01 40.16 -79.92
C VAL A 197 -40.64 38.77 -80.05
N LEU A 198 -40.74 38.03 -78.94
CA LEU A 198 -41.38 36.72 -78.89
C LEU A 198 -42.87 36.78 -79.26
N ILE A 199 -43.61 37.71 -78.66
CA ILE A 199 -45.05 37.92 -78.89
C ILE A 199 -45.31 38.34 -80.35
N MET A 200 -44.43 39.16 -80.93
CA MET A 200 -44.54 39.54 -82.34
C MET A 200 -44.27 38.36 -83.27
N LYS A 201 -43.32 37.47 -82.95
CA LYS A 201 -43.01 36.27 -83.73
C LYS A 201 -44.19 35.28 -83.81
N THR A 202 -44.97 35.15 -82.74
CA THR A 202 -46.17 34.30 -82.72
C THR A 202 -47.42 35.01 -83.25
N LYS A 203 -47.30 36.24 -83.77
CA LYS A 203 -48.42 37.09 -84.23
C LYS A 203 -49.54 37.22 -83.20
N ARG A 204 -49.23 37.14 -81.90
CA ARG A 204 -50.21 37.12 -80.79
C ARG A 204 -51.25 35.99 -80.89
N GLN A 205 -50.95 34.95 -81.67
CA GLN A 205 -51.82 33.79 -81.79
C GLN A 205 -51.52 32.79 -80.68
N TYR A 206 -52.58 32.29 -80.06
CA TYR A 206 -52.49 31.35 -78.95
C TYR A 206 -52.23 29.93 -79.46
N THR A 207 -51.02 29.70 -79.97
CA THR A 207 -50.58 28.40 -80.50
C THR A 207 -49.95 27.55 -79.41
N THR A 208 -49.89 26.23 -79.62
CA THR A 208 -49.21 25.30 -78.70
C THR A 208 -47.76 25.69 -78.42
N GLN A 209 -47.09 26.29 -79.42
CA GLN A 209 -45.74 26.83 -79.28
C GLN A 209 -45.71 28.06 -78.36
N PHE A 210 -46.68 28.96 -78.46
CA PHE A 210 -46.83 30.09 -77.55
C PHE A 210 -47.05 29.63 -76.10
N ILE A 211 -47.91 28.63 -75.87
CA ILE A 211 -48.20 28.08 -74.54
C ILE A 211 -46.94 27.45 -73.93
N SER A 212 -46.24 26.59 -74.68
CA SER A 212 -44.98 25.96 -74.27
C SER A 212 -43.92 27.00 -73.86
N MET A 213 -43.79 28.07 -74.65
CA MET A 213 -42.82 29.13 -74.39
C MET A 213 -43.19 29.98 -73.17
N THR A 214 -44.48 30.26 -72.95
CA THR A 214 -44.95 31.03 -71.78
C THR A 214 -44.68 30.26 -70.48
N ILE A 215 -44.87 28.94 -70.50
CA ILE A 215 -44.54 28.05 -69.39
C ILE A 215 -43.03 28.11 -69.08
N GLN A 216 -42.17 28.07 -70.10
CA GLN A 216 -40.72 28.18 -69.91
C GLN A 216 -40.29 29.52 -69.30
N VAL A 217 -40.88 30.63 -69.74
CA VAL A 217 -40.61 31.97 -69.17
C VAL A 217 -41.10 32.06 -67.72
N SER A 218 -42.26 31.49 -67.40
CA SER A 218 -42.77 31.46 -66.01
C SER A 218 -41.94 30.60 -65.05
N LEU A 219 -41.19 29.62 -65.58
CA LEU A 219 -40.29 28.77 -64.81
C LEU A 219 -38.89 29.38 -64.62
N THR A 220 -38.54 30.41 -65.39
CA THR A 220 -37.23 31.08 -65.35
C THR A 220 -37.23 32.40 -64.59
N LEU A 221 -38.41 32.95 -64.27
CA LEU A 221 -38.63 34.09 -63.36
C LEU A 221 -38.82 33.61 -61.92
#